data_AF-A0A6N6KNF3-F1
#
_entry.id   AF-A0A6N6KNF3-F1
#
_cell.length_a   1.000
_cell.length_b   1.000
_cell.length_c   1.000
_cell.angle_alpha   90.00
_cell.angle_beta   90.00
_cell.angle_gamma   90.00
#
_symmetry.space_group_name_H-M   'P 1'
#
loop_
_entity.id
_entity.type
_entity.pdbx_description
1 polymer ?
#
loop_
_entity_poly.entity_id
_entity_poly.type
_entity_poly.pdbx_seq_one_letter_code
_entity_poly.pdbx_strand_id
1 'polypeptide(L)'
;MLPCEYTENQLVRYEQFDNWEPRNADGKYGGVYSMEGALSHSVNTTTVQIALKAGVDSIRYLARDLGVMGELPLGPAIALGTGNVSLMDMLQVYGTYANRGVRPELFYLDRIETADGRTIVAFKRPNPDEFERVINEDHADMMIQMMRSVVDSGTARALRYRYGLYGEFAGKTGTTQNQSDGWFIGYNPKLVAGVWVGNENPHIHFKTMRYGQGSASALPIWGRFMQKVVKDPDYKYIKRTKFVPMRDTVAAMMQCPPYLEEMPVFVDLEEEDFWDILEFQEEMEALEPRTRDSLIRTYPRRSNETLSEYSRRIKKHNDRLDRKRRRQENRKEYWNERLFGNKRKN
;
A
#
# COMPACT_ATOMS: atom_id res chain seq x y z
N MET A 1 2.02 -6.45 12.25
CA MET A 1 1.54 -6.95 10.94
C MET A 1 2.22 -6.14 9.84
N LEU A 2 2.58 -6.78 8.74
CA LEU A 2 3.27 -6.13 7.61
C LEU A 2 2.39 -6.12 6.35
N PRO A 3 2.56 -5.15 5.42
CA PRO A 3 1.73 -5.09 4.20
C PRO A 3 1.75 -6.37 3.35
N CYS A 4 2.89 -7.05 3.32
CA CYS A 4 3.12 -8.29 2.57
C CYS A 4 2.95 -9.56 3.42
N GLU A 5 2.37 -9.44 4.61
CA GLU A 5 1.93 -10.59 5.39
C GLU A 5 0.61 -11.10 4.79
N TYR A 6 0.66 -12.27 4.14
CA TYR A 6 -0.47 -12.84 3.45
C TYR A 6 -1.53 -13.38 4.43
N THR A 7 -2.79 -13.20 4.08
CA THR A 7 -3.94 -13.69 4.85
C THR A 7 -4.87 -14.48 3.94
N GLU A 8 -5.34 -15.62 4.43
CA GLU A 8 -6.18 -16.54 3.65
C GLU A 8 -7.54 -15.93 3.31
N ASN A 9 -8.00 -16.20 2.10
CA ASN A 9 -9.38 -15.92 1.70
C ASN A 9 -10.25 -17.16 1.94
N GLN A 10 -10.63 -17.39 3.20
CA GLN A 10 -11.42 -18.55 3.59
C GLN A 10 -12.66 -18.18 4.39
N LEU A 11 -13.67 -19.04 4.33
CA LEU A 11 -14.87 -18.89 5.12
C LEU A 11 -14.60 -19.42 6.54
N VAL A 12 -14.53 -18.50 7.50
CA VAL A 12 -14.27 -18.83 8.91
C VAL A 12 -15.54 -18.57 9.72
N ARG A 13 -15.91 -19.53 10.56
CA ARG A 13 -16.94 -19.38 11.59
C ARG A 13 -16.30 -18.98 12.90
N TYR A 14 -16.73 -17.85 13.47
CA TYR A 14 -16.22 -17.34 14.73
C TYR A 14 -17.19 -17.67 15.87
N GLU A 15 -16.93 -18.76 16.58
CA GLU A 15 -17.80 -19.28 17.65
C GLU A 15 -18.01 -18.25 18.78
N GLN A 16 -16.97 -17.50 19.13
CA GLN A 16 -17.02 -16.46 20.16
C GLN A 16 -17.92 -15.25 19.81
N PHE A 17 -18.43 -15.17 18.58
CA PHE A 17 -19.32 -14.11 18.11
C PHE A 17 -20.64 -14.70 17.61
N ASP A 18 -21.27 -15.56 18.40
CA ASP A 18 -22.56 -16.20 18.08
C ASP A 18 -22.53 -16.95 16.74
N ASN A 19 -21.48 -17.74 16.53
CA ASN A 19 -21.26 -18.49 15.28
C ASN A 19 -21.27 -17.62 14.01
N TRP A 20 -20.90 -16.35 14.13
CA TRP A 20 -20.88 -15.42 13.00
C TRP A 20 -19.91 -15.89 11.90
N GLU A 21 -20.38 -15.83 10.66
CA GLU A 21 -19.68 -16.39 9.49
C GLU A 21 -19.74 -15.36 8.33
N PRO A 22 -18.78 -14.41 8.27
CA PRO A 22 -18.78 -13.36 7.27
C PRO A 22 -18.47 -13.89 5.87
N ARG A 23 -19.23 -13.42 4.86
CA ARG A 23 -19.12 -13.89 3.47
C ARG A 23 -18.61 -12.81 2.54
N ASN A 24 -17.88 -13.22 1.51
CA ASN A 24 -17.49 -12.35 0.41
C ASN A 24 -18.69 -12.02 -0.48
N ALA A 25 -18.69 -10.81 -1.06
CA ALA A 25 -19.77 -10.35 -1.93
C ALA A 25 -19.96 -11.20 -3.20
N ASP A 26 -18.89 -11.83 -3.69
CA ASP A 26 -18.90 -12.71 -4.87
C ASP A 26 -19.04 -14.21 -4.52
N GLY A 27 -19.04 -14.55 -3.22
CA GLY A 27 -19.10 -15.92 -2.72
C GLY A 27 -17.88 -16.78 -3.06
N LYS A 28 -16.76 -16.19 -3.48
CA LYS A 28 -15.53 -16.93 -3.82
C LYS A 28 -14.56 -16.99 -2.65
N TYR A 29 -13.89 -18.13 -2.55
CA TYR A 29 -12.90 -18.44 -1.51
C TYR A 29 -11.71 -19.17 -2.16
N GLY A 30 -10.57 -19.18 -1.47
CA GLY A 30 -9.31 -19.74 -1.95
C GLY A 30 -8.25 -18.67 -2.21
N GLY A 31 -6.99 -19.10 -2.16
CA GLY A 31 -5.82 -18.24 -2.23
C GLY A 31 -5.60 -17.37 -1.00
N VAL A 32 -4.55 -16.57 -1.10
CA VAL A 32 -4.11 -15.66 -0.04
C VAL A 32 -3.89 -14.26 -0.61
N TYR A 33 -4.16 -13.24 0.19
CA TYR A 33 -4.05 -11.84 -0.21
C TYR A 33 -3.06 -11.10 0.67
N SER A 34 -2.29 -10.20 0.07
CA SER A 34 -1.60 -9.14 0.81
C SER A 34 -2.62 -8.10 1.29
N MET A 35 -2.22 -7.17 2.17
CA MET A 35 -3.10 -6.09 2.61
C MET A 35 -3.61 -5.24 1.44
N GLU A 36 -2.73 -4.93 0.48
CA GLU A 36 -3.08 -4.18 -0.72
C GLU A 36 -4.13 -4.93 -1.56
N GLY A 37 -3.89 -6.23 -1.82
CA GLY A 37 -4.82 -7.04 -2.60
C GLY A 37 -6.18 -7.18 -1.95
N ALA A 38 -6.21 -7.44 -0.64
CA ALA A 38 -7.43 -7.55 0.14
C ALA A 38 -8.24 -6.24 0.10
N LEU A 39 -7.59 -5.09 0.28
CA LEU A 39 -8.25 -3.78 0.24
C LEU A 39 -8.72 -3.42 -1.18
N SER A 40 -7.89 -3.65 -2.20
CA SER A 40 -8.18 -3.37 -3.62
C SER A 40 -9.43 -4.12 -4.11
N HIS A 41 -9.56 -5.39 -3.72
CA HIS A 41 -10.68 -6.25 -4.10
C HIS A 41 -11.81 -6.28 -3.06
N SER A 42 -11.65 -5.61 -1.92
CA SER A 42 -12.64 -5.55 -0.84
C SER A 42 -13.03 -6.95 -0.32
N VAL A 43 -12.02 -7.80 -0.04
CA VAL A 43 -12.22 -9.19 0.41
C VAL A 43 -12.62 -9.20 1.89
N ASN A 44 -13.87 -9.56 2.17
CA ASN A 44 -14.46 -9.46 3.50
C ASN A 44 -13.81 -10.43 4.50
N THR A 45 -13.64 -11.69 4.11
CA THR A 45 -13.08 -12.75 4.97
C THR A 45 -11.67 -12.42 5.42
N THR A 46 -10.82 -11.95 4.51
CA THR A 46 -9.46 -11.49 4.80
C THR A 46 -9.45 -10.25 5.68
N THR A 47 -10.33 -9.28 5.41
CA THR A 47 -10.43 -8.03 6.20
C THR A 47 -10.81 -8.32 7.65
N VAL A 48 -11.73 -9.25 7.90
CA VAL A 48 -12.12 -9.65 9.27
C VAL A 48 -10.96 -10.30 10.02
N GLN A 49 -10.19 -11.17 9.37
CA GLN A 49 -9.02 -11.80 10.00
C GLN A 49 -7.95 -10.76 10.36
N ILE A 50 -7.65 -9.82 9.46
CA ILE A 50 -6.73 -8.71 9.72
C ILE A 50 -7.25 -7.84 10.88
N ALA A 51 -8.55 -7.55 10.91
CA ALA A 51 -9.15 -6.73 11.95
C ALA A 51 -9.09 -7.39 13.33
N LEU A 52 -9.35 -8.70 13.41
CA LEU A 52 -9.23 -9.48 14.65
C LEU A 52 -7.78 -9.51 15.14
N LYS A 53 -6.81 -9.65 14.23
CA LYS A 53 -5.38 -9.60 14.56
C LYS A 53 -4.92 -8.21 15.02
N ALA A 54 -5.50 -7.15 14.47
CA ALA A 54 -5.25 -5.76 14.90
C ALA A 54 -5.85 -5.45 16.27
N GLY A 55 -6.95 -6.14 16.62
CA GLY A 55 -7.77 -5.85 17.79
C GLY A 55 -8.90 -4.87 17.46
N VAL A 56 -10.12 -5.24 17.84
CA VAL A 56 -11.34 -4.44 17.57
C VAL A 56 -11.27 -3.07 18.24
N ASP A 57 -10.80 -2.99 19.49
CA ASP A 57 -10.71 -1.71 20.20
C ASP A 57 -9.65 -0.79 19.58
N SER A 58 -8.52 -1.33 19.12
CA SER A 58 -7.50 -0.56 18.37
C SER A 58 -8.11 0.12 17.13
N ILE A 59 -8.95 -0.60 16.39
CA ILE A 59 -9.66 -0.07 15.22
C ILE A 59 -10.63 1.03 15.64
N ARG A 60 -11.37 0.83 16.74
CA ARG A 60 -12.33 1.82 17.25
C ARG A 60 -11.64 3.10 17.69
N TYR A 61 -10.53 3.00 18.43
CA TYR A 61 -9.74 4.15 18.84
C TYR A 61 -9.19 4.90 17.63
N LEU A 62 -8.59 4.20 16.67
CA LEU A 62 -8.11 4.83 15.43
C LEU A 62 -9.25 5.50 14.65
N ALA A 63 -10.44 4.90 14.59
CA ALA A 63 -11.59 5.51 13.94
C ALA A 63 -12.02 6.82 14.64
N ARG A 64 -11.99 6.87 15.98
CA ARG A 64 -12.24 8.10 16.73
C ARG A 64 -11.17 9.15 16.46
N ASP A 65 -9.90 8.75 16.48
CA ASP A 65 -8.78 9.63 16.17
C ASP A 65 -8.88 10.16 14.73
N LEU A 66 -9.45 9.41 13.80
CA LEU A 66 -9.70 9.88 12.43
C LEU A 66 -10.91 10.82 12.28
N GLY A 67 -11.68 11.05 13.35
CA GLY A 67 -12.82 11.96 13.35
C GLY A 67 -14.18 11.28 13.15
N VAL A 68 -14.27 9.96 13.30
CA VAL A 68 -15.57 9.27 13.28
C VAL A 68 -16.32 9.56 14.57
N MET A 69 -17.47 10.23 14.47
CA MET A 69 -18.27 10.65 15.61
C MET A 69 -19.47 9.73 15.86
N GLY A 70 -19.93 9.02 14.82
CA GLY A 70 -21.05 8.08 14.92
C GLY A 70 -20.79 6.84 15.79
N GLU A 71 -21.80 6.00 15.96
CA GLU A 71 -21.72 4.81 16.82
C GLU A 71 -20.91 3.69 16.16
N LEU A 72 -19.92 3.16 16.89
CA LEU A 72 -19.01 2.13 16.41
C LEU A 72 -19.32 0.78 17.09
N PRO A 73 -19.46 -0.31 16.31
CA PRO A 73 -19.70 -1.65 16.86
C PRO A 73 -18.58 -2.10 17.79
N LEU A 74 -18.94 -2.87 18.82
CA LEU A 74 -17.99 -3.48 19.78
C LEU A 74 -17.37 -4.78 19.27
N GLY A 75 -17.97 -5.39 18.24
CA GLY A 75 -17.57 -6.68 17.70
C GLY A 75 -16.83 -6.58 16.36
N PRO A 76 -16.37 -7.72 15.82
CA PRO A 76 -15.59 -7.76 14.58
C PRO A 76 -16.36 -7.32 13.34
N ALA A 77 -17.69 -7.22 13.44
CA ALA A 77 -18.53 -6.67 12.38
C ALA A 77 -18.15 -5.23 11.99
N ILE A 78 -17.41 -4.49 12.85
CA ILE A 78 -16.85 -3.19 12.50
C ILE A 78 -15.96 -3.26 11.24
N ALA A 79 -15.26 -4.37 11.03
CA ALA A 79 -14.39 -4.60 9.87
C ALA A 79 -15.16 -4.57 8.54
N LEU A 80 -16.47 -4.79 8.57
CA LEU A 80 -17.35 -4.81 7.41
C LEU A 80 -18.22 -3.54 7.29
N GLY A 81 -17.95 -2.51 8.09
CA GLY A 81 -18.63 -1.22 7.97
C GLY A 81 -20.05 -1.21 8.54
N THR A 82 -20.29 -1.93 9.64
CA THR A 82 -21.60 -1.93 10.34
C THR A 82 -21.81 -0.73 11.28
N GLY A 83 -20.83 0.17 11.38
CA GLY A 83 -20.96 1.41 12.15
C GLY A 83 -21.80 2.45 11.42
N ASN A 84 -22.55 3.24 12.18
CA ASN A 84 -23.32 4.36 11.64
C ASN A 84 -22.41 5.59 11.60
N VAL A 85 -22.13 6.11 10.41
CA VAL A 85 -21.18 7.21 10.19
C VAL A 85 -21.76 8.23 9.22
N SER A 86 -21.48 9.51 9.46
CA SER A 86 -21.91 10.56 8.54
C SER A 86 -20.98 10.62 7.32
N LEU A 87 -21.48 11.15 6.19
CA LEU A 87 -20.62 11.46 5.05
C LEU A 87 -19.53 12.45 5.44
N MET A 88 -19.80 13.36 6.38
CA MET A 88 -18.85 14.35 6.85
C MET A 88 -17.68 13.71 7.63
N ASP A 89 -17.98 12.73 8.49
CA ASP A 89 -16.97 11.94 9.21
C ASP A 89 -16.02 11.29 8.20
N MET A 90 -16.59 10.69 7.15
CA MET A 90 -15.81 10.04 6.11
C MET A 90 -14.96 11.01 5.29
N LEU A 91 -15.46 12.23 5.01
CA LEU A 91 -14.63 13.25 4.36
C LEU A 91 -13.41 13.63 5.21
N GLN A 92 -13.56 13.70 6.53
CA GLN A 92 -12.46 13.97 7.44
C GLN A 92 -11.45 12.81 7.50
N VAL A 93 -11.93 11.57 7.56
CA VAL A 93 -11.09 10.36 7.50
C VAL A 93 -10.25 10.34 6.21
N TYR A 94 -10.88 10.50 5.05
CA TYR A 94 -10.16 10.48 3.76
C TYR A 94 -9.31 11.73 3.55
N GLY A 95 -9.71 12.87 4.11
CA GLY A 95 -8.87 14.07 4.22
C GLY A 95 -7.58 13.83 4.99
N THR A 96 -7.64 13.03 6.06
CA THR A 96 -6.45 12.63 6.81
C THR A 96 -5.45 11.88 5.92
N TYR A 97 -5.92 10.91 5.13
CA TYR A 97 -5.06 10.20 4.18
C TYR A 97 -4.54 11.12 3.08
N ALA A 98 -5.39 11.97 2.49
CA ALA A 98 -4.97 12.96 1.49
C ALA A 98 -3.87 13.90 2.02
N ASN A 99 -3.92 14.21 3.32
CA ASN A 99 -2.97 15.04 4.05
C ASN A 99 -1.84 14.23 4.73
N ARG A 100 -1.61 12.99 4.31
CA ARG A 100 -0.50 12.13 4.79
C ARG A 100 -0.48 11.98 6.33
N GLY A 101 -1.66 11.79 6.91
CA GLY A 101 -1.85 11.48 8.33
C GLY A 101 -2.24 12.64 9.23
N VAL A 102 -2.43 13.84 8.68
CA VAL A 102 -2.87 15.04 9.41
C VAL A 102 -4.38 15.24 9.25
N ARG A 103 -5.14 15.14 10.35
CA ARG A 103 -6.60 15.23 10.33
C ARG A 103 -7.06 16.66 10.10
N PRO A 104 -7.74 16.99 8.99
CA PRO A 104 -8.17 18.35 8.72
C PRO A 104 -9.34 18.75 9.63
N GLU A 105 -9.36 20.01 10.05
CA GLU A 105 -10.59 20.62 10.58
C GLU A 105 -11.44 21.15 9.43
N LEU A 106 -12.73 20.81 9.46
CA LEU A 106 -13.67 21.20 8.41
C LEU A 106 -14.16 22.63 8.65
N PHE A 107 -13.93 23.50 7.67
CA PHE A 107 -14.27 24.91 7.73
C PHE A 107 -15.09 25.31 6.50
N TYR A 108 -16.29 25.86 6.71
CA TYR A 108 -17.21 26.21 5.62
C TYR A 108 -17.73 27.67 5.66
N LEU A 109 -17.61 28.37 6.79
CA LEU A 109 -18.13 29.72 6.97
C LEU A 109 -16.99 30.73 7.10
N ASP A 110 -16.68 31.43 6.01
CA ASP A 110 -15.58 32.41 5.96
C ASP A 110 -15.97 33.74 6.60
N ARG A 111 -17.11 34.31 6.17
CA ARG A 111 -17.63 35.59 6.67
C ARG A 111 -19.11 35.73 6.37
N ILE A 112 -19.77 36.64 7.09
CA ILE A 112 -21.15 37.06 6.85
C ILE A 112 -21.13 38.54 6.49
N GLU A 113 -21.77 38.91 5.39
CA GLU A 113 -21.80 40.27 4.85
C GLU A 113 -23.24 40.72 4.64
N THR A 114 -23.48 42.02 4.73
CA THR A 114 -24.74 42.63 4.29
C THR A 114 -24.79 42.72 2.76
N ALA A 115 -25.97 42.97 2.19
CA ALA A 115 -26.17 43.05 0.73
C ALA A 115 -25.36 44.19 0.05
N ASP A 116 -25.03 45.24 0.80
CA ASP A 116 -24.17 46.36 0.40
C ASP A 116 -22.67 46.08 0.58
N GLY A 117 -22.28 44.87 1.01
CA GLY A 117 -20.89 44.43 1.07
C GLY A 117 -20.16 44.74 2.39
N ARG A 118 -20.86 45.19 3.43
CA ARG A 118 -20.26 45.41 4.74
C ARG A 118 -20.15 44.09 5.50
N THR A 119 -18.94 43.70 5.87
CA THR A 119 -18.69 42.50 6.68
C THR A 119 -19.26 42.68 8.10
N ILE A 120 -20.13 41.77 8.51
CA ILE A 120 -20.70 41.70 9.86
C ILE A 120 -19.74 40.95 10.78
N VAL A 121 -19.25 39.79 10.30
CA VAL A 121 -18.30 38.95 11.02
C VAL A 121 -17.44 38.21 10.01
N ALA A 122 -16.16 38.07 10.33
CA ALA A 122 -15.22 37.21 9.61
C ALA A 122 -14.70 36.14 10.59
N PHE A 123 -14.72 34.89 10.18
CA PHE A 123 -14.26 33.76 10.97
C PHE A 123 -12.81 33.46 10.63
N LYS A 124 -11.99 33.25 11.66
CA LYS A 124 -10.59 32.86 11.47
C LYS A 124 -10.57 31.44 10.90
N ARG A 125 -9.93 31.27 9.74
CA ARG A 125 -9.66 29.94 9.18
C ARG A 125 -8.73 29.17 10.11
N PRO A 126 -8.99 27.88 10.36
CA PRO A 126 -8.06 27.02 11.08
C PRO A 126 -6.70 27.00 10.39
N ASN A 127 -5.64 27.02 11.19
CA ASN A 127 -4.29 26.95 10.69
C ASN A 127 -3.92 25.47 10.43
N PRO A 128 -3.61 25.06 9.18
CA PRO A 128 -3.24 23.68 8.89
C PRO A 128 -2.01 23.18 9.67
N ASP A 129 -1.12 24.08 10.10
CA ASP A 129 0.05 23.73 10.91
C ASP A 129 -0.33 23.35 12.36
N GLU A 130 -1.54 23.67 12.80
CA GLU A 130 -2.10 23.32 14.11
C GLU A 130 -2.93 22.03 14.07
N PHE A 131 -3.13 21.45 12.87
CA PHE A 131 -3.90 20.21 12.73
C PHE A 131 -3.18 19.01 13.33
N GLU A 132 -3.96 18.14 13.95
CA GLU A 132 -3.44 16.97 14.64
C GLU A 132 -2.96 15.89 13.66
N ARG A 133 -1.75 15.38 13.88
CA ARG A 133 -1.26 14.18 13.20
C ARG A 133 -1.74 12.94 13.94
N VAL A 134 -2.66 12.22 13.31
CA VAL A 134 -3.29 11.01 13.88
C VAL A 134 -2.74 9.73 13.28
N ILE A 135 -2.12 9.81 12.09
CA ILE A 135 -1.40 8.69 11.46
C ILE A 135 0.02 9.13 11.11
N ASN A 136 0.98 8.23 11.32
CA ASN A 136 2.35 8.41 10.84
C ASN A 136 2.37 8.54 9.30
N GLU A 137 3.23 9.41 8.80
CA GLU A 137 3.37 9.67 7.37
C GLU A 137 3.58 8.40 6.52
N ASP A 138 4.41 7.45 6.97
CA ASP A 138 4.66 6.21 6.23
C ASP A 138 3.40 5.36 6.12
N HIS A 139 2.65 5.20 7.22
CA HIS A 139 1.41 4.42 7.22
C HIS A 139 0.34 5.08 6.35
N ALA A 140 0.29 6.42 6.35
CA ALA A 140 -0.61 7.16 5.48
C ALA A 140 -0.23 6.96 4.01
N ASP A 141 1.05 7.00 3.66
CA ASP A 141 1.51 6.79 2.29
C ASP A 141 1.28 5.34 1.82
N MET A 142 1.50 4.35 2.70
CA MET A 142 1.13 2.95 2.43
C MET A 142 -0.37 2.84 2.12
N MET A 143 -1.21 3.48 2.93
CA MET A 143 -2.66 3.47 2.73
C MET A 143 -3.09 4.17 1.44
N ILE A 144 -2.47 5.31 1.10
CA ILE A 144 -2.67 5.98 -0.19
C ILE A 144 -2.35 5.02 -1.34
N GLN A 145 -1.22 4.33 -1.29
CA GLN A 145 -0.83 3.37 -2.33
C GLN A 145 -1.86 2.25 -2.48
N MET A 146 -2.31 1.65 -1.37
CA MET A 146 -3.33 0.60 -1.43
C MET A 146 -4.67 1.11 -1.99
N MET A 147 -5.08 2.33 -1.63
CA MET A 147 -6.29 2.97 -2.17
C MET A 147 -6.16 3.41 -3.63
N ARG A 148 -4.94 3.64 -4.15
CA ARG A 148 -4.70 3.82 -5.59
C ARG A 148 -4.95 2.50 -6.33
N SER A 149 -4.50 1.37 -5.79
CA SER A 149 -4.76 0.06 -6.38
C SER A 149 -6.25 -0.27 -6.51
N VAL A 150 -7.11 0.19 -5.58
CA VAL A 150 -8.58 0.11 -5.73
C VAL A 150 -9.07 0.78 -7.02
N VAL A 151 -8.48 1.92 -7.39
CA VAL A 151 -8.84 2.71 -8.58
C VAL A 151 -8.15 2.18 -9.84
N ASP A 152 -6.94 1.66 -9.75
CA ASP A 152 -6.17 1.22 -10.91
C ASP A 152 -6.53 -0.21 -11.37
N SER A 153 -6.74 -1.12 -10.43
CA SER A 153 -6.97 -2.55 -10.72
C SER A 153 -8.15 -3.15 -9.95
N GLY A 154 -8.59 -2.52 -8.88
CA GLY A 154 -9.62 -3.03 -7.97
C GLY A 154 -11.06 -2.64 -8.31
N THR A 155 -11.88 -2.53 -7.26
CA THR A 155 -13.34 -2.31 -7.38
C THR A 155 -13.74 -1.00 -8.05
N ALA A 156 -12.84 -0.01 -8.11
CA ALA A 156 -13.08 1.30 -8.71
C ALA A 156 -12.45 1.50 -10.09
N ARG A 157 -11.89 0.45 -10.71
CA ARG A 157 -11.23 0.50 -12.03
C ARG A 157 -12.07 1.11 -13.16
N ALA A 158 -13.39 1.15 -12.99
CA ALA A 158 -14.30 1.86 -13.90
C ALA A 158 -13.95 3.35 -14.07
N LEU A 159 -13.37 4.00 -13.06
CA LEU A 159 -12.89 5.38 -13.18
C LEU A 159 -11.87 5.56 -14.31
N ARG A 160 -11.00 4.56 -14.54
CA ARG A 160 -10.04 4.55 -15.64
C ARG A 160 -10.75 4.34 -16.98
N TYR A 161 -11.34 3.16 -17.20
CA TYR A 161 -11.79 2.76 -18.54
C TYR A 161 -13.13 3.38 -18.97
N ARG A 162 -14.03 3.74 -18.04
CA ARG A 162 -15.35 4.32 -18.36
C ARG A 162 -15.38 5.84 -18.30
N TYR A 163 -14.65 6.42 -17.35
CA TYR A 163 -14.64 7.88 -17.13
C TYR A 163 -13.36 8.56 -17.65
N GLY A 164 -12.35 7.81 -18.11
CA GLY A 164 -11.13 8.37 -18.68
C GLY A 164 -10.31 9.18 -17.67
N LEU A 165 -10.45 8.87 -16.37
CA LEU A 165 -9.76 9.56 -15.29
C LEU A 165 -8.43 8.87 -15.03
N TYR A 166 -7.39 9.18 -15.81
CA TYR A 166 -6.04 8.59 -15.68
C TYR A 166 -5.08 9.40 -14.80
N GLY A 167 -5.61 10.36 -14.03
CA GLY A 167 -4.83 11.15 -13.07
C GLY A 167 -4.57 10.39 -11.76
N GLU A 168 -3.84 11.05 -10.87
CA GLU A 168 -3.52 10.56 -9.53
C GLU A 168 -4.77 10.60 -8.64
N PHE A 169 -5.43 9.45 -8.51
CA PHE A 169 -6.63 9.27 -7.71
C PHE A 169 -6.54 8.01 -6.86
N ALA A 170 -6.95 8.14 -5.61
CA ALA A 170 -7.12 7.06 -4.65
C ALA A 170 -8.58 7.05 -4.16
N GLY A 171 -9.07 5.90 -3.69
CA GLY A 171 -10.42 5.86 -3.14
C GLY A 171 -10.89 4.47 -2.77
N LYS A 172 -12.14 4.37 -2.32
CA LYS A 172 -12.75 3.11 -1.93
C LYS A 172 -14.24 3.08 -2.25
N THR A 173 -14.70 1.94 -2.74
CA THR A 173 -16.12 1.62 -2.85
C THR A 173 -16.63 1.05 -1.53
N GLY A 174 -17.83 1.48 -1.11
CA GLY A 174 -18.58 0.88 0.00
C GLY A 174 -19.93 0.37 -0.49
N THR A 175 -20.35 -0.79 0.02
CA THR A 175 -21.67 -1.39 -0.24
C THR A 175 -22.17 -1.98 1.06
N THR A 176 -23.34 -1.54 1.54
CA THR A 176 -23.94 -2.11 2.75
C THR A 176 -24.67 -3.40 2.45
N GLN A 177 -24.94 -4.18 3.50
CA GLN A 177 -25.78 -5.37 3.39
C GLN A 177 -27.17 -5.01 2.87
N ASN A 178 -27.82 -5.95 2.17
CA ASN A 178 -29.11 -5.74 1.49
C ASN A 178 -29.11 -4.66 0.40
N GLN A 179 -27.95 -4.12 0.05
CA GLN A 179 -27.83 -3.08 -0.98
C GLN A 179 -28.66 -1.84 -0.65
N SER A 180 -28.73 -1.44 0.62
CA SER A 180 -29.43 -0.22 1.04
C SER A 180 -28.63 1.04 0.72
N ASP A 181 -27.30 0.95 0.75
CA ASP A 181 -26.40 2.09 0.57
C ASP A 181 -25.24 1.75 -0.37
N GLY A 182 -25.01 2.67 -1.30
CA GLY A 182 -23.82 2.73 -2.12
C GLY A 182 -22.95 3.91 -1.74
N TRP A 183 -21.68 3.66 -1.50
CA TRP A 183 -20.70 4.69 -1.19
C TRP A 183 -19.55 4.66 -2.18
N PHE A 184 -19.06 5.85 -2.51
CA PHE A 184 -17.74 6.00 -3.08
C PHE A 184 -17.09 7.26 -2.54
N ILE A 185 -15.93 7.10 -1.92
CA ILE A 185 -15.11 8.21 -1.47
C ILE A 185 -13.79 8.11 -2.22
N GLY A 186 -13.47 9.18 -2.93
CA GLY A 186 -12.27 9.26 -3.75
C GLY A 186 -11.61 10.62 -3.56
N TYR A 187 -10.29 10.64 -3.71
CA TYR A 187 -9.50 11.82 -3.46
C TYR A 187 -8.23 11.85 -4.30
N ASN A 188 -7.65 13.04 -4.33
CA ASN A 188 -6.27 13.29 -4.66
C ASN A 188 -5.69 14.27 -3.62
N PRO A 189 -4.41 14.68 -3.72
CA PRO A 189 -3.81 15.58 -2.74
C PRO A 189 -4.44 16.97 -2.60
N LYS A 190 -5.40 17.34 -3.48
CA LYS A 190 -6.02 18.67 -3.50
C LYS A 190 -7.54 18.64 -3.31
N LEU A 191 -8.18 17.49 -3.42
CA LEU A 191 -9.62 17.35 -3.30
C LEU A 191 -10.00 15.97 -2.79
N VAL A 192 -10.83 15.95 -1.75
CA VAL A 192 -11.57 14.77 -1.30
C VAL A 192 -13.03 14.97 -1.67
N ALA A 193 -13.64 13.98 -2.30
CA ALA A 193 -15.06 13.98 -2.60
C ALA A 193 -15.67 12.64 -2.23
N GLY A 194 -16.80 12.68 -1.54
CA GLY A 194 -17.57 11.52 -1.12
C GLY A 194 -18.98 11.59 -1.70
N VAL A 195 -19.48 10.43 -2.12
CA VAL A 195 -20.83 10.27 -2.63
C VAL A 195 -21.48 9.11 -1.87
N TRP A 196 -22.68 9.38 -1.37
CA TRP A 196 -23.61 8.37 -0.87
C TRP A 196 -24.85 8.34 -1.76
N VAL A 197 -25.33 7.14 -2.03
CA VAL A 197 -26.61 6.88 -2.69
C VAL A 197 -27.36 5.84 -1.89
N GLY A 198 -28.51 6.22 -1.36
CA GLY A 198 -29.40 5.33 -0.62
C GLY A 198 -30.77 5.97 -0.46
N ASN A 199 -31.60 5.34 0.37
CA ASN A 199 -32.90 5.88 0.76
C ASN A 199 -32.86 6.26 2.25
N GLU A 200 -33.61 7.29 2.64
CA GLU A 200 -33.77 7.65 4.06
C GLU A 200 -34.35 6.49 4.88
N ASN A 201 -35.24 5.70 4.27
CA ASN A 201 -35.73 4.46 4.87
C ASN A 201 -34.87 3.26 4.40
N PRO A 202 -34.09 2.63 5.29
CA PRO A 202 -33.17 1.55 4.92
C PRO A 202 -33.86 0.26 4.46
N HIS A 203 -35.18 0.13 4.69
CA HIS A 203 -35.99 -0.97 4.14
C HIS A 203 -36.18 -0.86 2.62
N ILE A 204 -36.00 0.34 2.05
CA ILE A 204 -36.06 0.56 0.61
C ILE A 204 -34.64 0.42 0.07
N HIS A 205 -34.38 -0.71 -0.56
CA HIS A 205 -33.06 -1.05 -1.06
C HIS A 205 -33.08 -1.40 -2.55
N PHE A 206 -31.90 -1.44 -3.17
CA PHE A 206 -31.79 -1.87 -4.56
C PHE A 206 -32.18 -3.35 -4.69
N LYS A 207 -32.83 -3.71 -5.81
CA LYS A 207 -33.30 -5.08 -6.05
C LYS A 207 -32.18 -6.12 -6.14
N THR A 208 -30.98 -5.70 -6.57
CA THR A 208 -29.83 -6.61 -6.75
C THR A 208 -28.50 -5.90 -6.48
N MET A 209 -27.49 -6.70 -6.10
CA MET A 209 -26.08 -6.27 -5.98
C MET A 209 -25.56 -5.54 -7.23
N ARG A 210 -26.02 -5.93 -8.43
CA ARG A 210 -25.61 -5.31 -9.69
C ARG A 210 -25.89 -3.81 -9.71
N TYR A 211 -26.98 -3.36 -9.08
CA TYR A 211 -27.41 -1.96 -9.07
C TYR A 211 -27.00 -1.24 -7.79
N GLY A 212 -27.06 -1.90 -6.63
CA GLY A 212 -26.84 -1.23 -5.35
C GLY A 212 -25.39 -1.19 -4.87
N GLN A 213 -24.48 -1.99 -5.45
CA GLN A 213 -23.06 -1.88 -5.12
C GLN A 213 -22.53 -0.47 -5.36
N GLY A 214 -21.64 0.02 -4.49
CA GLY A 214 -21.09 1.38 -4.57
C GLY A 214 -20.43 1.70 -5.91
N SER A 215 -19.87 0.70 -6.59
CA SER A 215 -19.28 0.82 -7.94
C SER A 215 -20.32 1.08 -9.04
N ALA A 216 -21.59 0.76 -8.82
CA ALA A 216 -22.70 0.93 -9.76
C ALA A 216 -23.62 2.12 -9.40
N SER A 217 -23.65 2.53 -8.13
CA SER A 217 -24.53 3.61 -7.64
C SER A 217 -23.78 4.92 -7.41
N ALA A 218 -22.85 4.97 -6.44
CA ALA A 218 -22.14 6.18 -6.05
C ALA A 218 -20.97 6.55 -6.96
N LEU A 219 -20.16 5.55 -7.36
CA LEU A 219 -18.97 5.77 -8.20
C LEU A 219 -19.30 6.52 -9.52
N PRO A 220 -20.40 6.24 -10.23
CA PRO A 220 -20.76 6.99 -11.43
C PRO A 220 -20.96 8.49 -11.22
N ILE A 221 -21.53 8.90 -10.09
CA ILE A 221 -21.74 10.32 -9.75
C ILE A 221 -20.38 10.97 -9.52
N TRP A 222 -19.53 10.34 -8.71
CA TRP A 222 -18.18 10.81 -8.44
C TRP A 222 -17.35 10.92 -9.73
N GLY A 223 -17.40 9.90 -10.58
CA GLY A 223 -16.67 9.88 -11.86
C GLY A 223 -17.09 11.01 -12.79
N ARG A 224 -18.40 11.28 -12.92
CA ARG A 224 -18.91 12.40 -13.73
C ARG A 224 -18.58 13.76 -13.13
N PHE A 225 -18.65 13.89 -11.80
CA PHE A 225 -18.21 15.09 -11.10
C PHE A 225 -16.74 15.38 -11.38
N MET A 226 -15.87 14.40 -11.19
CA MET A 226 -14.44 14.56 -11.42
C MET A 226 -14.09 14.77 -12.89
N GLN A 227 -14.83 14.19 -13.84
CA GLN A 227 -14.67 14.51 -15.26
C GLN A 227 -14.90 15.99 -15.55
N LYS A 228 -15.88 16.63 -14.90
CA LYS A 228 -16.11 18.08 -15.03
C LYS A 228 -14.96 18.85 -14.39
N VAL A 229 -14.59 18.50 -13.15
CA VAL A 229 -13.49 19.15 -12.43
C VAL A 229 -12.19 19.13 -13.24
N VAL A 230 -11.78 17.98 -13.78
CA VAL A 230 -10.51 17.88 -14.51
C VAL A 230 -10.54 18.51 -15.91
N LYS A 231 -11.72 18.78 -16.47
CA LYS A 231 -11.87 19.48 -17.77
C LYS A 231 -11.88 20.99 -17.60
N ASP A 232 -12.25 21.47 -16.42
CA ASP A 232 -12.33 22.88 -16.10
C ASP A 232 -10.92 23.52 -16.04
N PRO A 233 -10.66 24.60 -16.79
CA PRO A 233 -9.40 25.32 -16.72
C PRO A 233 -9.05 25.87 -15.33
N ASP A 234 -10.05 26.20 -14.51
CA ASP A 234 -9.84 26.82 -13.19
C ASP A 234 -9.33 25.79 -12.16
N TYR A 235 -9.61 24.51 -12.39
CA TYR A 235 -9.21 23.39 -11.52
C TYR A 235 -8.00 22.60 -12.05
N LYS A 236 -7.18 23.19 -12.93
CA LYS A 236 -5.96 22.54 -13.46
C LYS A 236 -5.01 22.02 -12.37
N TYR A 237 -4.97 22.67 -11.21
CA TYR A 237 -4.14 22.23 -10.07
C TYR A 237 -4.60 20.89 -9.48
N ILE A 238 -5.91 20.59 -9.53
CA ILE A 238 -6.48 19.29 -9.12
C ILE A 238 -6.14 18.21 -10.15
N LYS A 239 -6.11 18.54 -11.44
CA LYS A 239 -5.70 17.57 -12.48
C LYS A 239 -4.21 17.23 -12.44
N ARG A 240 -3.36 18.21 -12.13
CA ARG A 240 -1.89 18.10 -12.22
C ARG A 240 -1.21 17.66 -10.93
N THR A 241 -1.94 17.61 -9.82
CA THR A 241 -1.36 17.17 -8.55
C THR A 241 -0.96 15.70 -8.61
N LYS A 242 0.04 15.34 -7.81
CA LYS A 242 0.54 13.97 -7.66
C LYS A 242 0.68 13.67 -6.18
N PHE A 243 0.41 12.42 -5.81
CA PHE A 243 0.75 11.97 -4.47
C PHE A 243 2.26 12.08 -4.27
N VAL A 244 2.65 12.39 -3.04
CA VAL A 244 4.06 12.36 -2.65
C VAL A 244 4.52 10.90 -2.73
N PRO A 245 5.65 10.60 -3.40
CA PRO A 245 6.15 9.24 -3.45
C PRO A 245 6.55 8.76 -2.04
N MET A 246 6.27 7.49 -1.75
CA MET A 246 6.76 6.84 -0.54
C MET A 246 8.30 6.86 -0.49
N ARG A 247 8.84 6.82 0.74
CA ARG A 247 10.26 6.54 0.95
C ARG A 247 10.61 5.16 0.42
N ASP A 248 11.81 4.97 -0.10
CA ASP A 248 12.23 3.70 -0.72
C ASP A 248 12.12 2.52 0.24
N THR A 249 12.42 2.72 1.52
CA THR A 249 12.28 1.70 2.57
C THR A 249 10.82 1.27 2.77
N VAL A 250 9.89 2.22 2.78
CA VAL A 250 8.44 1.99 2.89
C VAL A 250 7.94 1.29 1.63
N ALA A 251 8.36 1.76 0.46
CA ALA A 251 8.00 1.15 -0.82
C ALA A 251 8.46 -0.31 -0.89
N ALA A 252 9.68 -0.62 -0.42
CA ALA A 252 10.19 -1.99 -0.36
C ALA A 252 9.32 -2.93 0.48
N MET A 253 8.76 -2.44 1.60
CA MET A 253 7.85 -3.24 2.45
C MET A 253 6.52 -3.60 1.78
N MET A 254 6.17 -2.95 0.67
CA MET A 254 4.94 -3.18 -0.09
C MET A 254 5.19 -3.94 -1.40
N GLN A 255 6.42 -4.37 -1.68
CA GLN A 255 6.78 -5.09 -2.90
C GLN A 255 6.40 -6.58 -2.83
N CYS A 256 5.10 -6.86 -2.94
CA CYS A 256 4.60 -8.23 -3.01
C CYS A 256 3.40 -8.35 -3.96
N PRO A 257 3.18 -9.53 -4.55
CA PRO A 257 1.97 -9.81 -5.32
C PRO A 257 0.70 -9.56 -4.49
N PRO A 258 -0.35 -8.95 -5.05
CA PRO A 258 -1.60 -8.71 -4.32
C PRO A 258 -2.33 -10.01 -3.96
N TYR A 259 -2.07 -11.10 -4.68
CA TYR A 259 -2.71 -12.40 -4.52
C TYR A 259 -1.72 -13.52 -4.84
N LEU A 260 -1.81 -14.63 -4.10
CA LEU A 260 -1.16 -15.91 -4.40
C LEU A 260 -2.19 -17.05 -4.30
N GLU A 261 -1.98 -18.12 -5.05
CA GLU A 261 -2.88 -19.30 -5.02
C GLU A 261 -2.79 -20.08 -3.72
N GLU A 262 -1.61 -20.09 -3.09
CA GLU A 262 -1.34 -20.78 -1.83
C GLU A 262 -0.49 -19.89 -0.92
N MET A 263 -0.54 -20.16 0.38
CA MET A 263 0.30 -19.46 1.35
C MET A 263 1.78 -19.69 0.99
N PRO A 264 2.62 -18.64 0.96
CA PRO A 264 4.04 -18.85 0.76
C PRO A 264 4.57 -19.71 1.91
N VAL A 265 5.18 -20.85 1.57
CA VAL A 265 5.92 -21.65 2.54
C VAL A 265 7.19 -20.87 2.84
N PHE A 266 7.22 -20.22 4.00
CA PHE A 266 8.48 -19.79 4.59
C PHE A 266 9.21 -21.08 4.95
N VAL A 267 10.31 -21.37 4.25
CA VAL A 267 11.23 -22.39 4.73
C VAL A 267 11.72 -21.85 6.07
N ASP A 268 11.32 -22.48 7.17
CA ASP A 268 11.97 -22.30 8.46
C ASP A 268 13.40 -22.75 8.27
N LEU A 269 14.26 -21.82 7.87
CA LEU A 269 15.68 -21.99 7.95
C LEU A 269 15.97 -22.07 9.44
N GLU A 270 16.55 -23.17 9.91
CA GLU A 270 17.10 -23.21 11.26
C GLU A 270 18.05 -22.00 11.42
N GLU A 271 18.23 -21.45 12.62
CA GLU A 271 19.09 -20.27 12.82
C GLU A 271 20.47 -20.46 12.16
N GLU A 272 21.00 -21.69 12.19
CA GLU A 272 22.24 -22.07 11.51
C GLU A 272 22.15 -21.95 9.98
N ASP A 273 21.06 -22.39 9.35
CA ASP A 273 20.83 -22.27 7.89
C ASP A 273 20.67 -20.81 7.44
N PHE A 274 20.06 -19.97 8.30
CA PHE A 274 19.88 -18.54 8.01
C PHE A 274 21.22 -17.81 7.95
N TRP A 275 22.10 -18.02 8.95
CA TRP A 275 23.44 -17.44 8.95
C TRP A 275 24.31 -18.00 7.82
N ASP A 276 24.17 -19.30 7.50
CA ASP A 276 24.89 -19.96 6.40
C ASP A 276 24.54 -19.35 5.03
N ILE A 277 23.26 -19.04 4.81
CA ILE A 277 22.77 -18.38 3.58
C ILE A 277 23.21 -16.92 3.50
N LEU A 278 23.11 -16.17 4.61
CA LEU A 278 23.51 -14.77 4.67
C LEU A 278 25.01 -14.58 4.41
N GLU A 279 25.86 -15.38 5.06
CA GLU A 279 27.31 -15.33 4.85
C GLU A 279 27.65 -15.69 3.40
N PHE A 280 27.00 -16.71 2.84
CA PHE A 280 27.16 -17.08 1.44
C PHE A 280 26.80 -15.93 0.49
N GLN A 281 25.66 -15.25 0.72
CA GLN A 281 25.23 -14.12 -0.09
C GLN A 281 26.23 -12.97 -0.02
N GLU A 282 26.63 -12.55 1.19
CA GLU A 282 27.58 -11.45 1.38
C GLU A 282 28.92 -11.73 0.68
N GLU A 283 29.47 -12.94 0.84
CA GLU A 283 30.74 -13.32 0.21
C GLU A 283 30.64 -13.44 -1.31
N MET A 284 29.50 -13.89 -1.84
CA MET A 284 29.29 -13.98 -3.28
C MET A 284 29.05 -12.61 -3.91
N GLU A 285 28.35 -11.70 -3.24
CA GLU A 285 28.12 -10.34 -3.73
C GLU A 285 29.39 -9.47 -3.73
N ALA A 286 30.35 -9.76 -2.85
CA ALA A 286 31.66 -9.12 -2.85
C ALA A 286 32.50 -9.42 -4.10
N LEU A 287 32.13 -10.42 -4.91
CA LEU A 287 32.83 -10.80 -6.14
C LEU A 287 32.23 -10.13 -7.38
N GLU A 288 33.09 -9.75 -8.33
CA GLU A 288 32.66 -9.23 -9.63
C GLU A 288 31.83 -10.30 -10.39
N PRO A 289 30.67 -9.97 -10.99
CA PRO A 289 29.71 -10.97 -11.47
C PRO A 289 30.29 -12.00 -12.44
N ARG A 290 31.14 -11.58 -13.39
CA ARG A 290 31.77 -12.49 -14.36
C ARG A 290 32.74 -13.45 -13.67
N THR A 291 33.50 -12.93 -12.73
CA THR A 291 34.45 -13.72 -11.92
C THR A 291 33.73 -14.73 -11.04
N ARG A 292 32.65 -14.32 -10.37
CA ARG A 292 31.78 -15.19 -9.57
C ARG A 292 31.23 -16.35 -10.39
N ASP A 293 30.61 -16.08 -11.53
CA ASP A 293 30.00 -17.10 -12.38
C ASP A 293 31.05 -18.09 -12.90
N SER A 294 32.23 -17.61 -13.26
CA SER A 294 33.36 -18.45 -13.69
C SER A 294 33.85 -19.36 -12.57
N LEU A 295 33.97 -18.85 -11.33
CA LEU A 295 34.44 -19.60 -10.19
C LEU A 295 33.45 -20.70 -9.78
N ILE A 296 32.14 -20.37 -9.74
CA ILE A 296 31.08 -21.33 -9.40
C ILE A 296 31.04 -22.48 -10.41
N ARG A 297 31.17 -22.17 -11.71
CA ARG A 297 31.20 -23.20 -12.77
C ARG A 297 32.44 -24.10 -12.67
N THR A 298 33.59 -23.53 -12.29
CA THR A 298 34.86 -24.26 -12.22
C THR A 298 34.96 -25.10 -10.95
N TYR A 299 34.41 -24.61 -9.84
CA TYR A 299 34.50 -25.23 -8.52
C TYR A 299 33.09 -25.40 -7.94
N PRO A 300 32.29 -26.37 -8.39
CA PRO A 300 30.93 -26.57 -7.88
C PRO A 300 30.90 -27.00 -6.41
N ARG A 301 29.79 -26.75 -5.71
CA ARG A 301 29.57 -27.16 -4.31
C ARG A 301 29.66 -28.68 -4.17
N ARG A 302 30.28 -29.15 -3.09
CA ARG A 302 30.30 -30.58 -2.74
C ARG A 302 29.02 -30.99 -2.02
N SER A 303 28.70 -32.28 -2.03
CA SER A 303 27.48 -32.81 -1.39
C SER A 303 27.49 -32.68 0.14
N ASN A 304 28.66 -32.59 0.75
CA ASN A 304 28.87 -32.54 2.21
C ASN A 304 29.39 -31.18 2.70
N GLU A 305 29.14 -30.12 1.95
CA GLU A 305 29.66 -28.77 2.21
C GLU A 305 28.51 -27.80 2.41
N THR A 306 28.55 -27.05 3.51
CA THR A 306 27.63 -25.95 3.83
C THR A 306 27.81 -24.78 2.84
N LEU A 307 26.85 -23.85 2.77
CA LEU A 307 26.95 -22.70 1.87
C LEU A 307 28.10 -21.75 2.28
N SER A 308 28.30 -21.51 3.57
CA SER A 308 29.41 -20.73 4.13
C SER A 308 30.77 -21.39 3.85
N GLU A 309 30.90 -22.71 4.04
CA GLU A 309 32.15 -23.40 3.70
C GLU A 309 32.46 -23.29 2.20
N TYR A 310 31.41 -23.39 1.39
CA TYR A 310 31.51 -23.24 -0.05
C TYR A 310 31.93 -21.83 -0.46
N SER A 311 31.31 -20.77 0.07
CA SER A 311 31.68 -19.38 -0.22
C SER A 311 33.12 -19.09 0.21
N ARG A 312 33.52 -19.52 1.42
CA ARG A 312 34.88 -19.35 1.93
C ARG A 312 35.91 -20.02 1.03
N ARG A 313 35.58 -21.19 0.48
CA ARG A 313 36.42 -21.88 -0.50
C ARG A 313 36.53 -21.09 -1.81
N ILE A 314 35.42 -20.61 -2.35
CA ILE A 314 35.38 -19.82 -3.59
C ILE A 314 36.20 -18.53 -3.42
N LYS A 315 36.04 -17.81 -2.32
CA LYS A 315 36.82 -16.62 -1.96
C LYS A 315 38.31 -16.93 -1.91
N LYS A 316 38.71 -18.02 -1.26
CA LYS A 316 40.12 -18.48 -1.22
C LYS A 316 40.68 -18.81 -2.61
N HIS A 317 39.86 -19.33 -3.52
CA HIS A 317 40.27 -19.53 -4.91
C HIS A 317 40.44 -18.20 -5.64
N ASN A 318 39.53 -17.25 -5.45
CA ASN A 318 39.64 -15.92 -6.02
C ASN A 318 40.93 -15.22 -5.54
N ASP A 319 41.18 -15.19 -4.24
CA ASP A 319 42.40 -14.59 -3.66
C ASP A 319 43.69 -15.19 -4.22
N ARG A 320 43.69 -16.51 -4.46
CA ARG A 320 44.84 -17.21 -5.07
C ARG A 320 45.04 -16.78 -6.52
N LEU A 321 43.95 -16.64 -7.28
CA LEU A 321 44.01 -16.16 -8.67
C LEU A 321 44.49 -14.72 -8.70
N ASP A 322 44.00 -13.85 -7.81
CA ASP A 322 44.42 -12.45 -7.73
C ASP A 322 45.89 -12.32 -7.33
N ARG A 323 46.37 -13.09 -6.35
CA ARG A 323 47.80 -13.16 -6.04
C ARG A 323 48.64 -13.62 -7.23
N LYS A 324 48.13 -14.58 -8.02
CA LYS A 324 48.82 -15.05 -9.23
C LYS A 324 48.84 -13.97 -10.32
N ARG A 325 47.74 -13.24 -10.53
CA ARG A 325 47.66 -12.11 -11.47
C ARG A 325 48.63 -11.00 -11.07
N ARG A 326 48.63 -10.56 -9.81
CA ARG A 326 49.59 -9.56 -9.29
C ARG A 326 51.04 -9.99 -9.46
N ARG A 327 51.38 -11.26 -9.18
CA ARG A 327 52.76 -11.77 -9.40
C ARG A 327 53.15 -11.77 -10.88
N GLN A 328 52.20 -12.04 -11.78
CA GLN A 328 52.45 -11.98 -13.22
C GLN A 328 52.62 -10.54 -13.71
N GLU A 329 51.82 -9.60 -13.20
CA GLU A 329 51.95 -8.16 -13.48
C GLU A 329 53.29 -7.64 -12.99
N ASN A 330 53.65 -7.87 -11.72
CA ASN A 330 54.95 -7.46 -11.17
C ASN A 330 56.13 -8.07 -11.95
N ARG A 331 56.00 -9.33 -12.42
CA ARG A 331 57.01 -9.94 -13.29
C ARG A 331 57.08 -9.27 -14.66
N LYS A 332 55.93 -8.94 -15.26
CA LYS A 332 55.89 -8.21 -16.54
C LYS A 332 56.51 -6.84 -16.40
N GLU A 333 56.18 -6.10 -15.35
CA GLU A 333 56.79 -4.79 -15.04
C GLU A 333 58.29 -4.90 -14.83
N TYR A 334 58.74 -5.84 -13.98
CA TYR A 334 60.17 -6.10 -13.75
C TYR A 334 60.93 -6.40 -15.05
N TRP A 335 60.38 -7.25 -15.92
CA TRP A 335 61.01 -7.56 -17.21
C TRP A 335 60.93 -6.40 -18.20
N ASN A 336 59.84 -5.63 -18.20
CA ASN A 336 59.71 -4.44 -19.04
C ASN A 336 60.73 -3.37 -18.65
N GLU A 337 60.92 -3.10 -17.37
CA GLU A 337 61.96 -2.18 -16.87
C GLU A 337 63.37 -2.68 -17.25
N ARG A 338 63.63 -3.99 -17.12
CA ARG A 338 64.95 -4.54 -17.40
C ARG A 338 65.29 -4.62 -18.89
N LEU A 339 64.31 -4.87 -19.75
CA LEU A 339 64.50 -5.03 -21.20
C LEU A 339 64.34 -3.70 -21.97
N PHE A 340 63.52 -2.77 -21.47
CA PHE A 340 63.17 -1.53 -22.17
C PHE A 340 63.38 -0.25 -21.34
N GLY A 341 63.63 -0.35 -20.03
CA GLY A 341 63.76 0.79 -19.11
C GLY A 341 65.12 1.51 -19.12
N ASN A 342 66.07 1.08 -19.95
CA ASN A 342 67.36 1.76 -20.12
C ASN A 342 67.58 2.21 -21.58
N LYS A 343 66.73 3.14 -22.04
CA LYS A 343 67.05 4.03 -23.16
C LYS A 343 66.49 5.44 -22.89
N ARG A 344 67.18 6.18 -22.00
CA ARG A 344 67.35 7.65 -22.03
C ARG A 344 68.30 8.09 -20.91
N LYS A 345 69.60 7.86 -21.13
CA LYS A 345 70.71 8.70 -20.67
C LYS A 345 71.89 8.47 -21.60
N ASN A 346 71.84 9.17 -22.73
CA ASN A 346 72.92 9.91 -23.39
C ASN A 346 72.36 10.47 -24.70
#